data_AF-A0A932YD60-F1
#
_entry.id   AF-A0A932YD60-F1
#
_cell.length_a   1.000
_cell.length_b   1.000
_cell.length_c   1.000
_cell.angle_alpha   90.00
_cell.angle_beta   90.00
_cell.angle_gamma   90.00
#
_symmetry.space_group_name_H-M   'P 1'
#
loop_
_entity.id
_entity.type
_entity.pdbx_description
1 polymer ?
#
loop_
_entity_poly.entity_id
_entity_poly.type
_entity_poly.pdbx_seq_one_letter_code
_entity_poly.pdbx_strand_id
1 'polypeptide(L)'
;MVLTKGSGVRGQGSVRNRIQSFRDLLVWQKAILLAKEIYGVTSKFPKEEQFGLVSQMRRASVSVSSNIAEGHCRQGAEFRYFLSIARGSLGEVESQLHLAVELRYLSLSDTLVACSLAEEIRKMIVALSKKLTPHPSPLTPAP
;
A
#
# COMPACT_ATOMS: atom_id res chain seq x y z
N MET A 1 18.02 -26.51 50.84
CA MET A 1 17.34 -27.62 50.15
C MET A 1 15.92 -27.15 49.86
N VAL A 2 15.59 -26.88 48.57
CA VAL A 2 14.26 -27.09 47.93
C VAL A 2 13.08 -26.29 48.55
N LEU A 3 12.27 -25.43 47.91
CA LEU A 3 11.89 -25.18 46.51
C LEU A 3 11.09 -23.86 46.40
N THR A 4 11.00 -23.42 45.14
CA THR A 4 10.32 -22.27 44.51
C THR A 4 8.79 -22.22 44.57
N LYS A 5 8.24 -21.01 44.35
CA LYS A 5 7.17 -20.62 43.38
C LYS A 5 6.76 -19.16 43.69
N GLY A 6 6.77 -18.18 42.80
CA GLY A 6 6.45 -18.19 41.37
C GLY A 6 5.06 -17.60 41.15
N SER A 7 4.86 -16.30 41.43
CA SER A 7 3.58 -15.61 41.21
C SER A 7 3.59 -14.94 39.84
N GLY A 8 2.63 -15.35 39.02
CA GLY A 8 2.65 -15.23 37.57
C GLY A 8 2.62 -13.81 37.01
N VAL A 9 3.45 -13.61 36.00
CA VAL A 9 3.30 -12.57 34.97
C VAL A 9 2.04 -12.93 34.18
N ARG A 10 0.96 -12.17 34.37
CA ARG A 10 -0.20 -12.21 33.47
C ARG A 10 0.24 -11.67 32.12
N GLY A 11 0.44 -12.58 31.16
CA GLY A 11 0.63 -12.25 29.76
C GLY A 11 -0.58 -11.45 29.27
N GLN A 12 -0.33 -10.21 28.86
CA GLN A 12 -1.31 -9.46 28.08
C GLN A 12 -1.46 -10.19 26.75
N GLY A 13 -2.61 -10.85 26.56
CA GLY A 13 -2.98 -11.42 25.29
C GLY A 13 -3.05 -10.31 24.25
N SER A 14 -2.19 -10.39 23.24
CA SER A 14 -2.27 -9.54 22.04
C SER A 14 -3.66 -9.71 21.44
N VAL A 15 -4.50 -8.67 21.57
CA VAL A 15 -5.78 -8.61 20.88
C VAL A 15 -5.45 -8.67 19.38
N ARG A 16 -5.65 -9.84 18.75
CA ARG A 16 -5.56 -9.96 17.30
C ARG A 16 -6.63 -9.05 16.73
N ASN A 17 -6.22 -7.91 16.21
CA ASN A 17 -7.12 -7.00 15.52
C ASN A 17 -7.64 -7.74 14.28
N ARG A 18 -8.89 -8.19 14.31
CA ARG A 18 -9.50 -8.91 13.20
C ARG A 18 -9.82 -7.87 12.13
N ILE A 19 -9.27 -8.06 10.92
CA ILE A 19 -9.58 -7.21 9.78
C ILE A 19 -11.08 -7.40 9.46
N GLN A 20 -11.87 -6.34 9.63
CA GLN A 20 -13.30 -6.30 9.30
C GLN A 20 -13.58 -5.35 8.14
N SER A 21 -12.74 -4.33 7.97
CA SER A 21 -12.83 -3.35 6.91
C SER A 21 -11.48 -3.21 6.20
N PHE A 22 -11.52 -2.76 4.94
CA PHE A 22 -10.30 -2.34 4.24
C PHE A 22 -9.54 -1.25 5.00
N ARG A 23 -10.24 -0.47 5.85
CA ARG A 23 -9.65 0.56 6.72
C ARG A 23 -8.68 -0.03 7.77
N ASP A 24 -8.84 -1.30 8.10
CA ASP A 24 -7.95 -2.01 9.03
C ASP A 24 -6.65 -2.48 8.34
N LEU A 25 -6.60 -2.42 7.00
CA LEU A 25 -5.40 -2.78 6.24
C LEU A 25 -4.36 -1.68 6.34
N LEU A 26 -3.21 -1.98 6.94
CA LEU A 26 -2.09 -1.05 7.02
C LEU A 26 -1.64 -0.55 5.64
N VAL A 27 -1.69 -1.41 4.62
CA VAL A 27 -1.35 -1.04 3.24
C VAL A 27 -2.32 0.01 2.67
N TRP A 28 -3.60 -0.04 3.03
CA TRP A 28 -4.58 0.98 2.64
C TRP A 28 -4.32 2.30 3.38
N GLN A 29 -4.05 2.23 4.69
CA GLN A 29 -3.74 3.43 5.48
C GLN A 29 -2.51 4.16 4.94
N LYS A 30 -1.45 3.42 4.57
CA LYS A 30 -0.27 4.00 3.92
C LYS A 30 -0.58 4.54 2.53
N ALA A 31 -1.44 3.89 1.75
CA ALA A 31 -1.87 4.43 0.45
C ALA A 31 -2.62 5.76 0.59
N ILE A 32 -3.42 5.95 1.64
CA ILE A 32 -4.04 7.25 1.95
C ILE A 32 -2.98 8.30 2.31
N LEU A 33 -1.96 7.94 3.10
CA LEU A 33 -0.85 8.84 3.41
C LEU A 33 -0.07 9.22 2.14
N LEU A 34 0.16 8.27 1.24
CA LEU A 34 0.79 8.54 -0.05
C LEU A 34 -0.04 9.54 -0.86
N ALA A 35 -1.35 9.35 -0.97
CA ALA A 35 -2.22 10.30 -1.68
C ALA A 35 -2.13 11.70 -1.06
N LYS A 36 -2.18 11.82 0.27
CA LYS A 36 -2.01 13.11 0.97
C LYS A 36 -0.65 13.76 0.64
N GLU A 37 0.42 12.98 0.64
CA GLU A 37 1.76 13.46 0.32
C GLU A 37 1.84 13.94 -1.13
N ILE A 38 1.28 13.19 -2.08
CA ILE A 38 1.22 13.59 -3.48
C ILE A 38 0.45 14.89 -3.68
N TYR A 39 -0.69 15.07 -3.00
CA TYR A 39 -1.39 16.36 -3.02
C TYR A 39 -0.53 17.51 -2.48
N GLY A 40 0.25 17.25 -1.43
CA GLY A 40 1.18 18.22 -0.82
C GLY A 40 2.34 18.61 -1.74
N VAL A 41 3.07 17.65 -2.30
CA VAL A 41 4.22 17.97 -3.18
C VAL A 41 3.76 18.60 -4.50
N THR A 42 2.64 18.14 -5.05
CA THR A 42 2.10 18.70 -6.32
C THR A 42 1.55 20.11 -6.17
N SER A 43 1.36 20.64 -4.96
CA SER A 43 0.97 22.05 -4.78
C SER A 43 2.10 23.03 -5.11
N LYS A 44 3.34 22.54 -5.26
CA LYS A 44 4.51 23.33 -5.63
C LYS A 44 4.68 23.50 -7.15
N PHE A 45 3.89 22.78 -7.94
CA PHE A 45 4.06 22.74 -9.39
C PHE A 45 3.59 24.05 -10.05
N PRO A 46 4.08 24.38 -11.25
CA PRO A 46 3.54 25.47 -12.06
C PRO A 46 2.03 25.31 -12.29
N LYS A 47 1.29 26.43 -12.41
CA LYS A 47 -0.17 26.39 -12.56
C LYS A 47 -0.60 25.71 -13.86
N GLU A 48 0.23 25.79 -14.88
CA GLU A 48 0.03 25.19 -16.20
C GLU A 48 -0.04 23.66 -16.12
N GLU A 49 0.60 23.04 -15.12
CA GLU A 49 0.59 21.60 -14.88
C GLU A 49 -0.65 21.11 -14.11
N GLN A 50 -1.56 22.01 -13.71
CA GLN A 50 -2.76 21.66 -12.93
C GLN A 50 -3.59 20.55 -13.60
N PHE A 51 -3.78 20.65 -14.93
CA PHE A 51 -4.48 19.64 -15.73
C PHE A 51 -3.52 18.61 -16.33
N GLY A 52 -2.22 18.89 -16.34
CA GLY A 52 -1.14 17.99 -16.75
C GLY A 52 -0.72 17.05 -15.63
N LEU A 53 0.57 17.11 -15.27
CA LEU A 53 1.21 16.16 -14.36
C LEU A 53 0.57 16.13 -12.96
N VAL A 54 0.08 17.28 -12.45
CA VAL A 54 -0.61 17.35 -11.15
C VAL A 54 -1.85 16.46 -11.14
N SER A 55 -2.67 16.53 -12.19
CA SER A 55 -3.91 15.75 -12.27
C SER A 55 -3.63 14.25 -12.38
N GLN A 56 -2.58 13.87 -13.11
CA GLN A 56 -2.20 12.47 -13.29
C GLN A 56 -1.68 11.87 -11.98
N MET A 57 -0.76 12.55 -11.30
CA MET A 57 -0.20 12.09 -10.02
C MET A 57 -1.26 11.94 -8.94
N ARG A 58 -2.16 12.91 -8.83
CA ARG A 58 -3.26 12.86 -7.83
C ARG A 58 -4.24 11.73 -8.12
N ARG A 59 -4.59 11.48 -9.40
CA ARG A 59 -5.45 10.34 -9.76
C ARG A 59 -4.76 9.00 -9.52
N ALA A 60 -3.50 8.85 -9.93
CA ALA A 60 -2.74 7.63 -9.74
C ALA A 60 -2.59 7.29 -8.25
N SER A 61 -2.24 8.27 -7.41
CA SER A 61 -2.11 8.05 -5.96
C SER A 61 -3.42 7.71 -5.27
N VAL A 62 -4.54 8.35 -5.62
CA VAL A 62 -5.87 7.98 -5.12
C VAL A 62 -6.24 6.56 -5.57
N SER A 63 -5.96 6.22 -6.83
CA SER A 63 -6.22 4.90 -7.41
C SER A 63 -5.58 3.76 -6.61
N VAL A 64 -4.39 3.95 -6.05
CA VAL A 64 -3.73 2.93 -5.18
C VAL A 64 -4.65 2.54 -4.03
N SER A 65 -5.16 3.52 -3.27
CA SER A 65 -6.03 3.27 -2.11
C SER A 65 -7.41 2.74 -2.52
N SER A 66 -7.98 3.26 -3.62
CA SER A 66 -9.28 2.83 -4.14
C SER A 66 -9.27 1.36 -4.58
N ASN A 67 -8.24 0.94 -5.31
CA ASN A 67 -8.12 -0.44 -5.76
C ASN A 67 -7.88 -1.42 -4.59
N ILE A 68 -7.11 -1.03 -3.56
CA ILE A 68 -6.98 -1.86 -2.35
C ILE A 68 -8.34 -2.05 -1.67
N ALA A 69 -9.13 -0.98 -1.54
CA ALA A 69 -10.45 -1.03 -0.91
C ALA A 69 -11.44 -1.88 -1.73
N GLU A 70 -11.50 -1.67 -3.05
CA GLU A 70 -12.38 -2.43 -3.93
C GLU A 70 -12.02 -3.93 -3.95
N GLY A 71 -10.73 -4.25 -4.05
CA GLY A 71 -10.25 -5.61 -4.02
C GLY A 71 -10.60 -6.33 -2.72
N HIS A 72 -10.47 -5.66 -1.57
CA HIS A 72 -10.83 -6.22 -0.27
C HIS A 72 -12.31 -6.63 -0.22
N CYS A 73 -13.21 -5.86 -0.86
CA CYS A 73 -14.64 -6.19 -0.93
C CYS A 73 -14.95 -7.44 -1.79
N ARG A 74 -14.08 -7.80 -2.74
CA ARG A 74 -14.26 -8.92 -3.67
C ARG A 74 -13.56 -10.22 -3.25
N GLN A 75 -12.54 -10.12 -2.39
CA GLN A 75 -11.79 -11.24 -1.81
C GLN A 75 -11.08 -12.14 -2.86
N GLY A 76 -10.30 -13.13 -2.39
CA GLY A 76 -9.72 -14.18 -3.23
C GLY A 76 -8.92 -13.71 -4.45
N ALA A 77 -9.23 -14.28 -5.62
CA ALA A 77 -8.54 -13.99 -6.87
C ALA A 77 -8.79 -12.57 -7.39
N GLU A 78 -10.01 -12.04 -7.22
CA GLU A 78 -10.33 -10.65 -7.58
C GLU A 78 -9.52 -9.67 -6.71
N PHE A 79 -9.37 -9.94 -5.41
CA PHE A 79 -8.53 -9.09 -4.57
C PHE A 79 -7.09 -9.01 -5.11
N ARG A 80 -6.50 -10.13 -5.55
CA ARG A 80 -5.17 -10.12 -6.17
C ARG A 80 -5.12 -9.29 -7.46
N TYR A 81 -6.16 -9.37 -8.29
CA TYR A 81 -6.26 -8.56 -9.50
C TYR A 81 -6.26 -7.06 -9.18
N PHE A 82 -7.09 -6.62 -8.24
CA PHE A 82 -7.11 -5.23 -7.79
C PHE A 82 -5.81 -4.78 -7.13
N LEU A 83 -5.13 -5.66 -6.38
CA LEU A 83 -3.79 -5.38 -5.86
C LEU A 83 -2.74 -5.20 -6.98
N SER A 84 -2.90 -5.91 -8.11
CA SER A 84 -2.06 -5.71 -9.29
C SER A 84 -2.30 -4.33 -9.91
N ILE A 85 -3.55 -3.88 -10.01
CA ILE A 85 -3.88 -2.54 -10.49
C ILE A 85 -3.31 -1.48 -9.55
N ALA A 86 -3.50 -1.64 -8.23
CA ALA A 86 -2.93 -0.73 -7.23
C ALA A 86 -1.40 -0.62 -7.36
N ARG A 87 -0.71 -1.73 -7.62
CA ARG A 87 0.74 -1.73 -7.89
C ARG A 87 1.10 -1.02 -9.20
N GLY A 88 0.28 -1.13 -10.24
CA GLY A 88 0.44 -0.37 -11.49
C GLY A 88 0.36 1.13 -11.25
N SER A 89 -0.72 1.60 -10.60
CA SER A 89 -0.89 3.01 -10.25
C SER A 89 0.22 3.54 -9.32
N LEU A 90 0.76 2.68 -8.45
CA LEU A 90 1.91 3.03 -7.61
C LEU A 90 3.18 3.29 -8.45
N GLY A 91 3.43 2.44 -9.45
CA GLY A 91 4.55 2.64 -10.39
C GLY A 91 4.41 3.91 -11.23
N GLU A 92 3.19 4.30 -11.59
CA GLU A 92 2.91 5.59 -12.24
C GLU A 92 3.31 6.76 -11.32
N VAL A 93 2.89 6.73 -10.05
CA VAL A 93 3.25 7.77 -9.06
C VAL A 93 4.77 7.90 -8.95
N GLU A 94 5.50 6.80 -8.84
CA GLU A 94 6.96 6.81 -8.71
C GLU A 94 7.65 7.34 -9.96
N SER A 95 7.17 6.94 -11.14
CA SER A 95 7.69 7.45 -12.42
C SER A 95 7.48 8.97 -12.55
N GLN A 96 6.32 9.45 -12.13
CA GLN A 96 5.97 10.87 -12.18
C GLN A 96 6.70 11.70 -11.11
N LEU A 97 6.97 11.14 -9.92
CA LEU A 97 7.85 11.76 -8.92
C LEU A 97 9.27 11.94 -9.47
N HIS A 98 9.80 10.93 -10.17
CA HIS A 98 11.10 11.03 -10.81
C HIS A 98 11.10 12.11 -11.90
N LEU A 99 10.10 12.10 -12.79
CA LEU A 99 9.95 13.12 -13.82
C LEU A 99 9.83 14.54 -13.23
N ALA A 100 9.09 14.72 -12.14
CA ALA A 100 8.94 16.02 -11.48
C ALA A 100 10.27 16.57 -10.94
N VAL A 101 11.21 15.70 -10.54
CA VAL A 101 12.57 16.09 -10.18
C VAL A 101 13.38 16.50 -11.41
N GLU A 102 13.31 15.73 -12.50
CA GLU A 102 14.00 16.05 -13.77
C GLU A 102 13.52 17.39 -14.36
N LEU A 103 12.22 17.67 -14.25
CA LEU A 103 11.62 18.95 -14.64
C LEU A 103 11.86 20.09 -13.63
N ARG A 104 12.56 19.80 -12.52
CA ARG A 104 12.86 20.74 -11.43
C ARG A 104 11.62 21.32 -10.74
N TYR A 105 10.48 20.64 -10.81
CA TYR A 105 9.27 21.00 -10.06
C TYR A 105 9.38 20.57 -8.59
N LEU A 106 10.17 19.54 -8.32
CA LEU A 106 10.48 19.04 -6.99
C LEU A 106 12.00 18.87 -6.82
N SER A 107 12.46 19.05 -5.60
CA SER A 107 13.79 18.62 -5.17
C SER A 107 13.76 17.15 -4.73
N LEU A 108 14.93 16.51 -4.64
CA LEU A 108 15.04 15.16 -4.07
C LEU A 108 14.50 15.08 -2.64
N SER A 109 14.67 16.14 -1.83
CA SER A 109 14.14 16.16 -0.47
C SER A 109 12.61 16.20 -0.43
N ASP A 110 11.98 16.83 -1.44
CA ASP A 110 10.52 16.86 -1.53
C ASP A 110 9.93 15.47 -1.79
N THR A 111 10.67 14.56 -2.44
CA THR A 111 10.15 13.24 -2.81
C THR A 111 10.41 12.16 -1.75
N LEU A 112 11.29 12.40 -0.78
CA LEU A 112 11.74 11.38 0.20
C LEU A 112 10.58 10.65 0.88
N VAL A 113 9.60 11.39 1.39
CA VAL A 113 8.46 10.82 2.12
C VAL A 113 7.58 9.99 1.17
N ALA A 114 7.27 10.53 -0.01
CA ALA A 114 6.45 9.85 -1.01
C ALA A 114 7.12 8.56 -1.51
N CYS A 115 8.41 8.60 -1.82
CA CYS A 115 9.19 7.44 -2.25
C CYS A 115 9.28 6.39 -1.14
N SER A 116 9.49 6.78 0.12
CA SER A 116 9.49 5.85 1.26
C SER A 116 8.14 5.15 1.40
N LEU A 117 7.04 5.92 1.37
CA LEU A 117 5.69 5.36 1.44
C LEU A 117 5.43 4.41 0.26
N ALA A 118 5.83 4.78 -0.95
CA ALA A 118 5.64 3.95 -2.13
C ALA A 118 6.37 2.62 -2.01
N GLU A 119 7.62 2.61 -1.56
CA GLU A 119 8.38 1.38 -1.37
C GLU A 119 7.76 0.47 -0.29
N GLU A 120 7.28 1.05 0.82
CA GLU A 120 6.56 0.30 1.84
C GLU A 120 5.26 -0.31 1.32
N ILE A 121 4.46 0.47 0.59
CA ILE A 121 3.20 0.00 -0.01
C ILE A 121 3.49 -1.13 -0.99
N ARG A 122 4.52 -0.98 -1.85
CA ARG A 122 4.92 -2.02 -2.82
C ARG A 122 5.23 -3.34 -2.12
N LYS A 123 6.05 -3.30 -1.06
CA LYS A 123 6.39 -4.49 -0.25
C LYS A 123 5.14 -5.12 0.36
N MET A 124 4.23 -4.31 0.91
CA MET A 124 3.00 -4.78 1.52
C MET A 124 2.04 -5.40 0.49
N ILE A 125 1.88 -4.79 -0.69
CA ILE A 125 1.08 -5.35 -1.78
C ILE A 125 1.64 -6.70 -2.21
N VAL A 126 2.95 -6.81 -2.42
CA VAL A 126 3.59 -8.08 -2.80
C VAL A 126 3.37 -9.15 -1.74
N ALA A 127 3.55 -8.82 -0.46
CA ALA A 127 3.34 -9.75 0.63
C ALA A 127 1.87 -10.19 0.75
N LEU A 128 0.92 -9.27 0.58
CA LEU A 128 -0.51 -9.55 0.64
C LEU A 128 -0.96 -10.42 -0.54
N SER A 129 -0.53 -10.10 -1.77
CA SER A 129 -0.83 -10.89 -2.96
C SER A 129 -0.34 -12.33 -2.84
N LYS A 130 0.84 -12.56 -2.23
CA LYS A 130 1.37 -13.91 -1.94
C LYS A 130 0.52 -14.69 -0.92
N LYS A 131 -0.08 -14.01 0.06
CA LYS A 131 -0.97 -14.65 1.03
C LYS A 131 -2.32 -15.05 0.43
N LEU A 132 -2.72 -14.40 -0.66
CA LEU A 132 -3.98 -14.65 -1.35
C LEU A 132 -3.85 -15.69 -2.48
N THR A 133 -2.64 -16.14 -2.81
CA THR A 133 -2.45 -17.25 -3.75
C THR A 133 -2.90 -18.56 -3.09
N PRO A 134 -3.87 -19.30 -3.68
CA PRO A 134 -4.19 -20.63 -3.22
C PRO A 134 -2.95 -21.52 -3.30
N HIS A 135 -2.75 -22.39 -2.31
CA HIS A 135 -1.79 -23.48 -2.45
C HIS A 135 -2.25 -24.35 -3.64
N PRO A 136 -1.38 -24.71 -4.61
CA PRO A 136 -1.77 -25.71 -5.59
C PRO A 136 -2.19 -26.97 -4.83
N SER A 137 -3.46 -27.35 -4.98
CA SER A 137 -3.96 -28.62 -4.46
C SER A 137 -3.16 -29.73 -5.14
N PRO A 138 -2.68 -30.76 -4.42
CA PRO A 138 -2.10 -31.92 -5.08
C PRO A 138 -3.16 -32.47 -6.04
N LEU A 139 -2.84 -32.50 -7.33
CA LEU A 139 -3.67 -33.11 -8.35
C LEU A 139 -3.89 -34.56 -7.89
N THR A 140 -5.13 -34.91 -7.53
CA THR A 140 -5.52 -36.33 -7.53
C THR A 140 -5.30 -36.84 -8.94
N PRO A 141 -4.45 -37.86 -9.15
CA PRO A 141 -4.31 -38.45 -10.47
C PRO A 141 -5.68 -39.00 -10.88
N ALA A 142 -6.10 -38.65 -12.11
CA ALA A 142 -7.30 -39.18 -12.72
C ALA A 142 -7.22 -40.72 -12.81
N PRO A 143 -8.36 -41.43 -12.74
CA PRO A 143 -8.42 -42.89 -12.69
C PRO A 143 -7.81 -43.56 -13.93
#